data_AF-A0AAU9U3P3-F1
#
_entry.id   AF-A0AAU9U3P3-F1
#
_cell.length_a   1.000
_cell.length_b   1.000
_cell.length_c   1.000
_cell.angle_alpha   90.00
_cell.angle_beta   90.00
_cell.angle_gamma   90.00
#
_symmetry.space_group_name_H-M   'P 1'
#
loop_
_entity.id
_entity.type
_entity.pdbx_description
1 polymer ?
#
loop_
_entity_poly.entity_id
_entity_poly.type
_entity_poly.pdbx_seq_one_letter_code
_entity_poly.pdbx_strand_id
1 'polypeptide(L)'
;MRPDWKKKRAQTEAVTFLGNQESSRSLYAIPGLDYVAHDDIIPYTSVERVPLQHELFDKFLMHNPDKDPPFVAQETLRAWQKKNHPWLELSDVHRETTEGVRVTVIPFYMGSRESQNSAVYWWRYCIRLENLGPQAVQLRERHWRIFSLSGTLETVRGRGVVGQEPLLARHAPAFQYSSHVSLQAPSGHMWGTFRMEREDGYTFDCRIPPFSLESKPDEDAPVAPTAA
;
A
#
# COMPACT_ATOMS: atom_id res chain seq x y z
N MET A 1 -11.81 21.90 11.89
CA MET A 1 -11.62 20.46 12.22
C MET A 1 -10.15 20.10 12.08
N ARG A 2 -9.61 19.17 12.87
CA ARG A 2 -8.26 18.61 12.63
C ARG A 2 -8.40 17.46 11.62
N PRO A 3 -7.43 17.21 10.71
CA PRO A 3 -7.51 16.10 9.78
C PRO A 3 -7.59 14.77 10.53
N ASP A 4 -8.47 13.86 10.12
CA ASP A 4 -8.67 12.58 10.82
C ASP A 4 -7.40 11.72 10.84
N TRP A 5 -6.55 11.83 9.81
CA TRP A 5 -5.25 11.17 9.76
C TRP A 5 -4.30 11.60 10.89
N LYS A 6 -4.38 12.85 11.38
CA LYS A 6 -3.52 13.35 12.47
C LYS A 6 -3.89 12.77 13.85
N LYS A 7 -5.08 12.16 13.99
CA LYS A 7 -5.50 11.51 15.25
C LYS A 7 -4.98 10.07 15.36
N LYS A 8 -4.52 9.47 14.26
CA LYS A 8 -3.89 8.15 14.24
C LYS A 8 -2.37 8.33 14.27
N ARG A 9 -1.76 8.24 15.46
CA ARG A 9 -0.30 8.25 15.62
C ARG A 9 0.30 6.96 15.07
N ALA A 10 0.46 6.85 13.76
CA ALA A 10 1.39 5.90 13.18
C ALA A 10 1.78 6.32 11.76
N GLN A 11 2.97 5.93 11.36
CA GLN A 11 3.59 6.06 10.03
C GLN A 11 2.77 5.44 8.87
N THR A 12 1.52 5.05 9.12
CA THR A 12 0.72 4.07 8.37
C THR A 12 -0.02 4.59 7.15
N GLU A 13 -0.17 5.90 6.99
CA GLU A 13 -1.02 6.52 5.95
C GLU A 13 -0.18 7.38 4.98
N ALA A 14 1.00 6.89 4.59
CA ALA A 14 1.79 7.53 3.56
C ALA A 14 2.12 6.53 2.46
N VAL A 15 1.79 6.88 1.23
CA VAL A 15 2.18 6.09 0.06
C VAL A 15 3.64 6.35 -0.23
N THR A 16 4.44 5.30 -0.11
CA THR A 16 5.87 5.33 -0.38
C THR A 16 6.16 5.11 -1.87
N PHE A 17 7.12 5.87 -2.37
CA PHE A 17 7.65 5.85 -3.72
C PHE A 17 9.18 5.81 -3.68
N LEU A 18 9.81 5.33 -4.76
CA LEU A 18 11.25 5.37 -4.92
C LEU A 18 11.69 6.76 -5.40
N GLY A 19 12.59 7.42 -4.66
CA GLY A 19 13.11 8.74 -5.05
C GLY A 19 13.91 8.71 -6.34
N ASN A 20 13.93 9.81 -7.09
CA ASN A 20 14.57 9.91 -8.40
C ASN A 20 15.93 10.64 -8.38
N GLN A 21 16.59 10.80 -7.22
CA GLN A 21 17.87 11.52 -7.12
C GLN A 21 19.06 10.60 -6.82
N GLU A 22 20.14 10.80 -7.57
CA GLU A 22 21.41 10.07 -7.54
C GLU A 22 22.13 10.07 -6.18
N SER A 23 21.75 10.94 -5.24
CA SER A 23 22.46 11.12 -3.97
C SER A 23 21.72 10.62 -2.73
N SER A 24 20.45 10.21 -2.80
CA SER A 24 19.76 9.63 -1.65
C SER A 24 19.09 8.29 -1.98
N ARG A 25 19.41 7.28 -1.17
CA ARG A 25 18.68 6.00 -1.06
C ARG A 25 17.27 6.19 -0.45
N SER A 26 16.71 7.40 -0.49
CA SER A 26 15.51 7.75 0.26
C SER A 26 14.26 7.37 -0.53
N LEU A 27 13.52 6.44 0.05
CA LEU A 27 12.09 6.30 -0.17
C LEU A 27 11.42 7.65 0.17
N TYR A 28 10.59 8.20 -0.71
CA TYR A 28 9.77 9.38 -0.40
C TYR A 28 8.33 8.93 -0.17
N ALA A 29 7.71 9.44 0.89
CA ALA A 29 6.33 9.11 1.21
C ALA A 29 5.48 10.36 1.04
N ILE A 30 4.30 10.23 0.43
CA ILE A 30 3.29 11.29 0.38
C ILE A 30 2.30 11.01 1.51
N PRO A 31 2.35 11.76 2.63
CA PRO A 31 1.39 11.60 3.71
C PRO A 31 -0.02 11.93 3.21
N GLY A 32 -1.02 11.19 3.68
CA GLY A 32 -2.43 11.44 3.34
C GLY A 32 -2.86 10.98 1.94
N LEU A 33 -1.96 10.38 1.16
CA LEU A 33 -2.32 9.64 -0.04
C LEU A 33 -2.58 8.17 0.33
N ASP A 34 -3.70 7.60 -0.11
CA ASP A 34 -4.03 6.20 0.11
C ASP A 34 -4.89 5.65 -1.04
N TYR A 35 -5.01 4.33 -1.11
CA TYR A 35 -5.92 3.62 -2.00
C TYR A 35 -7.15 3.20 -1.22
N VAL A 36 -8.31 3.40 -1.84
CA VAL A 36 -9.61 3.04 -1.28
C VAL A 36 -10.35 2.15 -2.28
N ALA A 37 -10.96 1.07 -1.80
CA ALA A 37 -11.80 0.25 -2.67
C ALA A 37 -13.07 1.03 -2.99
N HIS A 38 -13.67 0.77 -4.15
CA HIS A 38 -14.90 1.45 -4.57
C HIS A 38 -16.02 1.32 -3.51
N ASP A 39 -16.17 0.13 -2.93
CA ASP A 39 -17.19 -0.16 -1.92
C ASP A 39 -16.96 0.55 -0.57
N ASP A 40 -15.77 1.09 -0.31
CA ASP A 40 -15.49 1.88 0.89
C ASP A 40 -15.76 3.38 0.69
N ILE A 41 -16.01 3.81 -0.55
CA ILE A 41 -16.37 5.19 -0.85
C ILE A 41 -17.81 5.38 -0.40
N ILE A 42 -18.00 6.17 0.65
CA ILE A 42 -19.32 6.67 1.07
C ILE A 42 -19.45 8.09 0.50
N PRO A 43 -20.13 8.27 -0.65
CA PRO A 43 -20.20 9.58 -1.27
C PRO A 43 -21.01 10.53 -0.40
N TYR A 44 -20.51 11.74 -0.21
CA TYR A 44 -21.22 12.83 0.43
C TYR A 44 -20.93 14.12 -0.31
N THR A 45 -21.82 15.09 -0.16
CA THR A 45 -21.64 16.45 -0.70
C THR A 45 -21.36 17.41 0.45
N SER A 46 -20.53 18.41 0.19
CA SER A 46 -20.23 19.48 1.12
C SER A 46 -20.47 20.83 0.45
N VAL A 47 -20.95 21.79 1.24
CA VAL A 47 -21.07 23.20 0.82
C VAL A 47 -19.78 23.99 1.08
N GLU A 48 -18.81 23.39 1.77
CA GLU A 48 -17.53 24.01 2.05
C GLU A 48 -16.66 24.06 0.78
N ARG A 49 -15.96 25.18 0.57
CA ARG A 49 -15.02 25.33 -0.55
C ARG A 49 -13.75 24.49 -0.39
N VAL A 50 -13.39 24.16 0.85
CA VAL A 50 -12.21 23.35 1.19
C VAL A 50 -12.65 22.22 2.13
N PRO A 51 -13.39 21.22 1.62
CA PRO A 51 -13.97 20.16 2.44
C PRO A 51 -12.91 19.18 2.98
N LEU A 52 -11.73 19.13 2.37
CA LEU A 52 -10.63 18.25 2.78
C LEU A 52 -9.40 19.08 3.13
N GLN A 53 -8.93 18.95 4.37
CA GLN A 53 -7.73 19.64 4.84
C GLN A 53 -6.47 18.85 4.43
N HIS A 54 -5.89 19.18 3.27
CA HIS A 54 -4.66 18.56 2.78
C HIS A 54 -3.83 19.53 1.91
N GLU A 55 -2.51 19.49 2.02
CA GLU A 55 -1.61 20.41 1.27
C GLU A 55 -1.67 20.25 -0.25
N LEU A 56 -2.09 19.07 -0.72
CA LEU A 56 -2.30 18.80 -2.15
C LEU A 56 -3.70 19.15 -2.63
N PHE A 57 -4.67 19.43 -1.75
CA PHE A 57 -6.07 19.61 -2.15
C PHE A 57 -6.21 20.78 -3.13
N ASP A 58 -5.81 21.99 -2.71
CA ASP A 58 -5.86 23.19 -3.56
C ASP A 58 -4.85 23.18 -4.71
N LYS A 59 -3.85 22.29 -4.64
CA LYS A 59 -2.91 22.07 -5.75
C LYS A 59 -3.55 21.20 -6.82
N PHE A 60 -4.38 20.23 -6.47
CA PHE A 60 -4.91 19.24 -7.41
C PHE A 60 -6.32 19.55 -7.91
N LEU A 61 -7.15 20.18 -7.08
CA LEU A 61 -8.57 20.40 -7.35
C LEU A 61 -8.88 21.89 -7.34
N MET A 62 -9.71 22.32 -8.29
CA MET A 62 -10.24 23.68 -8.35
C MET A 62 -11.74 23.62 -8.13
N HIS A 63 -12.26 24.41 -7.19
CA HIS A 63 -13.68 24.50 -6.94
C HIS A 63 -14.41 25.10 -8.16
N ASN A 64 -15.43 24.40 -8.66
CA ASN A 64 -16.30 24.85 -9.74
C ASN A 64 -17.76 24.51 -9.40
N PRO A 65 -18.60 25.50 -9.06
CA PRO A 65 -19.97 25.28 -8.63
C PRO A 65 -20.89 24.73 -9.73
N ASP A 66 -20.50 24.84 -11.01
CA ASP A 66 -21.29 24.38 -12.16
C ASP A 66 -21.02 22.90 -12.49
N LYS A 67 -20.27 22.19 -11.65
CA LYS A 67 -19.91 20.77 -11.82
C LYS A 67 -20.42 19.94 -10.65
N ASP A 68 -20.65 18.65 -10.91
CA ASP A 68 -20.96 17.64 -9.90
C ASP A 68 -20.02 16.44 -10.07
N PRO A 69 -19.10 16.17 -9.12
CA PRO A 69 -18.83 16.95 -7.91
C PRO A 69 -18.28 18.37 -8.22
N PRO A 70 -18.39 19.35 -7.30
CA PRO A 70 -18.04 20.77 -7.53
C PRO A 70 -16.52 21.04 -7.52
N PHE A 71 -15.74 20.08 -8.00
CA PHE A 71 -14.29 20.14 -8.09
C PHE A 71 -13.82 19.57 -9.42
N VAL A 72 -12.94 20.31 -10.09
CA VAL A 72 -12.31 19.89 -11.36
C VAL A 72 -10.82 19.69 -11.18
N ALA A 73 -10.28 18.70 -11.89
CA ALA A 73 -8.84 18.41 -11.90
C ALA A 73 -8.05 19.56 -12.54
N GLN A 74 -7.12 20.13 -11.79
CA GLN A 74 -6.12 21.09 -12.28
C GLN A 74 -5.04 20.40 -13.10
N GLU A 75 -4.27 21.17 -13.88
CA GLU A 75 -3.19 20.64 -14.73
C GLU A 75 -2.11 19.90 -13.94
N THR A 76 -1.82 20.37 -12.74
CA THR A 76 -0.98 19.71 -11.72
C THR A 76 -1.43 18.28 -11.39
N LEU A 77 -2.73 18.05 -11.18
CA LEU A 77 -3.27 16.70 -10.93
C LEU A 77 -3.17 15.86 -12.20
N ARG A 78 -3.47 16.42 -13.36
CA ARG A 78 -3.38 15.71 -14.65
C ARG A 78 -1.96 15.28 -14.97
N ALA A 79 -0.99 16.18 -14.77
CA ALA A 79 0.43 15.91 -14.94
C ALA A 79 0.92 14.87 -13.91
N TRP A 80 0.50 14.98 -12.65
CA TRP A 80 0.82 14.00 -11.62
C TRP A 80 0.23 12.62 -11.95
N GLN A 81 -1.03 12.57 -12.39
CA GLN A 81 -1.68 11.33 -12.80
C GLN A 81 -0.94 10.74 -14.00
N LYS A 82 -0.66 11.49 -15.07
CA LYS A 82 0.09 11.00 -16.23
C LYS A 82 1.45 10.42 -15.85
N LYS A 83 2.17 11.08 -14.95
CA LYS A 83 3.49 10.62 -14.47
C LYS A 83 3.42 9.36 -13.62
N ASN A 84 2.41 9.25 -12.75
CA ASN A 84 2.32 8.18 -11.76
C ASN A 84 1.41 7.03 -12.20
N HIS A 85 0.52 7.21 -13.18
CA HIS A 85 -0.46 6.21 -13.63
C HIS A 85 0.16 4.84 -13.91
N PRO A 86 1.33 4.72 -14.60
CA PRO A 86 1.96 3.42 -14.80
C PRO A 86 2.32 2.70 -13.49
N TRP A 87 2.59 3.45 -12.42
CA TRP A 87 2.99 2.93 -11.10
C TRP A 87 1.80 2.80 -10.13
N LEU A 88 0.68 3.48 -10.42
CA LEU A 88 -0.54 3.47 -9.62
C LEU A 88 -1.54 2.41 -10.11
N GLU A 89 -1.40 1.94 -11.35
CA GLU A 89 -2.24 0.90 -11.91
C GLU A 89 -2.13 -0.37 -11.07
N LEU A 90 -3.26 -0.76 -10.48
CA LEU A 90 -3.40 -1.97 -9.70
C LEU A 90 -3.10 -3.15 -10.62
N SER A 91 -1.98 -3.81 -10.36
CA SER A 91 -1.57 -4.96 -11.18
C SER A 91 -2.43 -6.17 -10.79
N ASP A 92 -2.60 -6.39 -9.48
CA ASP A 92 -3.44 -7.46 -8.93
C ASP A 92 -3.97 -7.10 -7.53
N VAL A 93 -5.12 -7.69 -7.17
CA VAL A 93 -5.68 -7.63 -5.81
C VAL A 93 -5.91 -9.04 -5.31
N HIS A 94 -5.23 -9.41 -4.24
CA HIS A 94 -5.29 -10.76 -3.66
C HIS A 94 -6.12 -10.74 -2.40
N ARG A 95 -7.00 -11.73 -2.22
CA ARG A 95 -7.89 -11.78 -1.07
C ARG A 95 -8.12 -13.21 -0.58
N GLU A 96 -7.96 -13.43 0.71
CA GLU A 96 -8.29 -14.69 1.37
C GLU A 96 -9.02 -14.42 2.68
N THR A 97 -9.90 -15.33 3.08
CA THR A 97 -10.63 -15.22 4.35
C THR A 97 -10.40 -16.49 5.16
N THR A 98 -9.90 -16.34 6.38
CA THR A 98 -9.64 -17.43 7.32
C THR A 98 -10.34 -17.12 8.64
N GLU A 99 -11.19 -18.04 9.11
CA GLU A 99 -11.93 -17.89 10.38
C GLU A 99 -12.65 -16.53 10.55
N GLY A 100 -13.26 -16.03 9.46
CA GLY A 100 -13.99 -14.76 9.46
C GLY A 100 -13.10 -13.51 9.38
N VAL A 101 -11.78 -13.65 9.32
CA VAL A 101 -10.87 -12.52 9.05
C VAL A 101 -10.45 -12.55 7.59
N ARG A 102 -10.73 -11.46 6.88
CA ARG A 102 -10.37 -11.25 5.49
C ARG A 102 -9.08 -10.46 5.40
N VAL A 103 -8.13 -10.97 4.62
CA VAL A 103 -6.88 -10.30 4.30
C VAL A 103 -6.92 -9.94 2.83
N THR A 104 -6.81 -8.65 2.52
CA THR A 104 -6.63 -8.13 1.16
C THR A 104 -5.21 -7.59 1.02
N VAL A 105 -4.52 -7.98 -0.05
CA VAL A 105 -3.16 -7.55 -0.36
C VAL A 105 -3.12 -6.93 -1.75
N ILE A 106 -2.46 -5.78 -1.85
CA ILE A 106 -2.26 -5.06 -3.11
C ILE A 106 -0.77 -4.72 -3.23
N PRO A 107 -0.01 -5.38 -4.12
CA PRO A 107 1.38 -5.04 -4.40
C PRO A 107 1.48 -3.87 -5.40
N PHE A 108 2.53 -3.07 -5.23
CA PHE A 108 2.87 -1.93 -6.08
C PHE A 108 4.36 -1.96 -6.36
N TYR A 109 4.75 -2.11 -7.62
CA TYR A 109 6.14 -1.94 -8.03
C TYR A 109 6.55 -0.47 -7.92
N MET A 110 7.70 -0.23 -7.28
CA MET A 110 8.20 1.12 -7.02
C MET A 110 9.39 1.51 -7.92
N GLY A 111 9.93 0.55 -8.68
CA GLY A 111 11.14 0.72 -9.49
C GLY A 111 12.31 -0.13 -8.99
N SER A 112 13.43 -0.01 -9.70
CA SER A 112 14.68 -0.69 -9.37
C SER A 112 15.85 0.30 -9.31
N ARG A 113 16.95 -0.11 -8.70
CA ARG A 113 18.23 0.61 -8.76
C ARG A 113 19.38 -0.36 -8.94
N GLU A 114 20.31 -0.01 -9.80
CA GLU A 114 21.58 -0.72 -9.92
C GLU A 114 22.47 -0.45 -8.70
N SER A 115 23.20 -1.47 -8.29
CA SER A 115 24.18 -1.44 -7.22
C SER A 115 25.38 -2.29 -7.61
N GLN A 116 26.41 -1.65 -8.15
CA GLN A 116 27.70 -2.21 -8.62
C GLN A 116 27.54 -3.41 -9.57
N ASN A 117 27.13 -4.59 -9.06
CA ASN A 117 26.99 -5.84 -9.81
C ASN A 117 25.58 -6.48 -9.69
N SER A 118 24.60 -5.80 -9.08
CA SER A 118 23.24 -6.34 -8.92
C SER A 118 22.19 -5.23 -8.98
N ALA A 119 20.99 -5.55 -9.45
CA ALA A 119 19.83 -4.67 -9.33
C ALA A 119 19.02 -5.01 -8.08
N VAL A 120 18.59 -3.97 -7.35
CA VAL A 120 17.65 -4.10 -6.23
C VAL A 120 16.31 -3.52 -6.66
N TYR A 121 15.28 -4.37 -6.60
CA TYR A 121 13.92 -4.04 -7.00
C TYR A 121 13.07 -3.81 -5.75
N TRP A 122 12.20 -2.80 -5.78
CA TRP A 122 11.40 -2.38 -4.63
C TRP A 122 9.92 -2.50 -4.91
N TRP A 123 9.18 -3.05 -3.95
CA TRP A 123 7.73 -3.05 -3.95
C TRP A 123 7.20 -2.52 -2.63
N ARG A 124 6.10 -1.78 -2.70
CA ARG A 124 5.21 -1.50 -1.57
C ARG A 124 4.05 -2.46 -1.65
N TYR A 125 3.51 -2.86 -0.52
CA TYR A 125 2.24 -3.57 -0.46
C TYR A 125 1.32 -2.86 0.53
N CYS A 126 0.04 -2.77 0.17
CA CYS A 126 -1.04 -2.39 1.07
C CYS A 126 -1.74 -3.65 1.55
N ILE A 127 -1.92 -3.79 2.87
CA ILE A 127 -2.65 -4.89 3.48
C ILE A 127 -3.81 -4.33 4.28
N ARG A 128 -4.99 -4.87 3.98
CA ARG A 128 -6.20 -4.61 4.73
C ARG A 128 -6.65 -5.89 5.42
N LEU A 129 -6.88 -5.77 6.72
CA LEU A 129 -7.45 -6.78 7.58
C LEU A 129 -8.88 -6.38 7.90
N GLU A 130 -9.83 -7.28 7.74
CA GLU A 130 -11.23 -7.03 8.06
C GLU A 130 -11.80 -8.20 8.87
N ASN A 131 -12.36 -7.91 10.02
CA ASN A 131 -13.09 -8.87 10.83
C ASN A 131 -14.56 -8.90 10.38
N LEU A 132 -14.93 -9.96 9.68
CA LEU A 132 -16.29 -10.27 9.26
C LEU A 132 -17.01 -11.17 10.28
N GLY A 133 -16.28 -11.64 11.30
CA GLY A 133 -16.80 -12.47 12.38
C GLY A 133 -17.47 -11.67 13.50
N PRO A 134 -18.20 -12.35 14.39
CA PRO A 134 -18.89 -11.71 15.51
C PRO A 134 -17.97 -11.40 16.70
N GLN A 135 -16.88 -12.16 16.88
CA GLN A 135 -15.94 -12.04 18.00
C GLN A 135 -14.81 -11.08 17.63
N ALA A 136 -14.35 -10.27 18.60
CA ALA A 136 -13.16 -9.45 18.40
C ALA A 136 -11.90 -10.31 18.28
N VAL A 137 -10.97 -9.88 17.44
CA VAL A 137 -9.68 -10.57 17.21
C VAL A 137 -8.55 -9.55 17.21
N GLN A 138 -7.42 -9.89 17.82
CA GLN A 138 -6.22 -9.08 17.84
C GLN A 138 -5.10 -9.76 17.04
N LEU A 139 -4.46 -9.00 16.15
CA LEU A 139 -3.25 -9.45 15.49
C LEU A 139 -2.08 -9.39 16.47
N ARG A 140 -1.40 -10.52 16.67
CA ARG A 140 -0.25 -10.66 17.58
C ARG A 140 1.09 -10.73 16.86
N GLU A 141 1.17 -11.54 15.81
CA GLU A 141 2.43 -11.82 15.12
C GLU A 141 2.22 -11.85 13.61
N ARG A 142 3.28 -11.58 12.87
CA ARG A 142 3.38 -11.78 11.42
C ARG A 142 4.44 -12.82 11.12
N HIS A 143 4.18 -13.64 10.13
CA HIS A 143 5.12 -14.61 9.58
C HIS A 143 5.05 -14.54 8.05
N TRP A 144 6.09 -14.01 7.44
CA TRP A 144 6.23 -13.86 6.00
C TRP A 144 7.19 -14.90 5.44
N ARG A 145 6.87 -15.38 4.25
CA ARG A 145 7.74 -16.17 3.37
C ARG A 145 7.85 -15.41 2.05
N ILE A 146 9.09 -15.18 1.64
CA ILE A 146 9.43 -14.37 0.48
C ILE A 146 10.34 -15.22 -0.39
N PHE A 147 9.87 -15.59 -1.57
CA PHE A 147 10.63 -16.39 -2.52
C PHE A 147 10.98 -15.55 -3.73
N SER A 148 12.27 -15.36 -3.99
CA SER A 148 12.75 -14.65 -5.18
C SER A 148 12.94 -15.59 -6.36
N LEU A 149 12.87 -15.07 -7.58
CA LEU A 149 13.18 -15.84 -8.80
C LEU A 149 14.62 -16.38 -8.82
N SER A 150 15.54 -15.75 -8.08
CA SER A 150 16.91 -16.28 -7.88
C SER A 150 16.97 -17.57 -7.07
N GLY A 151 15.84 -18.07 -6.56
CA GLY A 151 15.74 -19.29 -5.76
C GLY A 151 15.97 -19.07 -4.26
N THR A 152 16.05 -17.81 -3.80
CA THR A 152 16.26 -17.49 -2.38
C THR A 152 14.91 -17.47 -1.66
N LEU A 153 14.81 -18.19 -0.54
CA LEU A 153 13.66 -18.16 0.36
C LEU A 153 14.04 -17.44 1.65
N GLU A 154 13.44 -16.27 1.88
CA GLU A 154 13.55 -15.53 3.12
C GLU A 154 12.31 -15.73 3.99
N THR A 155 12.51 -15.75 5.31
CA THR A 155 11.42 -15.87 6.29
C THR A 155 11.54 -14.75 7.31
N VAL A 156 10.47 -13.98 7.49
CA VAL A 156 10.43 -12.88 8.46
C VAL A 156 9.35 -13.15 9.49
N ARG A 157 9.73 -13.19 10.77
CA ARG A 157 8.80 -13.31 11.89
C ARG A 157 8.93 -12.11 12.81
N GLY A 158 7.82 -11.67 13.40
CA GLY A 158 7.86 -10.61 14.39
C GLY A 158 6.51 -10.27 14.98
N ARG A 159 6.55 -9.56 16.11
CA ARG A 159 5.37 -9.05 16.81
C ARG A 159 4.69 -7.94 16.02
N GLY A 160 3.37 -8.01 15.94
CA GLY A 160 2.51 -7.02 15.29
C GLY A 160 2.81 -6.81 13.80
N VAL A 161 2.27 -5.72 13.28
CA VAL A 161 2.54 -5.15 11.95
C VAL A 161 2.85 -3.68 12.12
N VAL A 162 3.91 -3.17 11.48
CA VAL A 162 4.28 -1.73 11.52
C VAL A 162 4.31 -1.12 12.95
N GLY A 163 4.72 -1.91 13.94
CA GLY A 163 4.77 -1.51 15.35
C GLY A 163 3.44 -1.56 16.11
N GLN A 164 2.38 -2.11 15.51
CA GLN A 164 1.03 -2.17 16.05
C GLN A 164 0.50 -3.60 16.14
N GLU A 165 -0.35 -3.86 17.13
CA GLU A 165 -1.15 -5.09 17.26
C GLU A 165 -2.63 -4.71 17.21
N PRO A 166 -3.18 -4.48 16.00
CA PRO A 166 -4.54 -3.97 15.85
C PRO A 166 -5.57 -4.95 16.43
N LEU A 167 -6.50 -4.40 17.21
CA LEU A 167 -7.72 -5.08 17.64
C LEU A 167 -8.83 -4.79 16.62
N LEU A 168 -9.32 -5.84 15.96
CA LEU A 168 -10.43 -5.78 15.02
C LEU A 168 -11.72 -6.13 15.76
N ALA A 169 -12.44 -5.11 16.20
CA ALA A 169 -13.70 -5.23 16.95
C ALA A 169 -14.87 -4.63 16.15
N ARG A 170 -16.11 -4.87 16.56
CA ARG A 170 -17.30 -4.39 15.83
C ARG A 170 -17.29 -2.87 15.54
N HIS A 171 -16.74 -2.06 16.45
CA HIS A 171 -16.66 -0.60 16.30
C HIS A 171 -15.46 -0.13 15.45
N ALA A 172 -14.50 -1.02 15.19
CA ALA A 172 -13.33 -0.81 14.34
C ALA A 172 -12.98 -2.14 13.63
N PRO A 173 -13.82 -2.60 12.69
CA PRO A 173 -13.74 -3.95 12.15
C PRO A 173 -12.61 -4.11 11.14
N ALA A 174 -11.95 -3.02 10.74
CA ALA A 174 -10.92 -3.05 9.72
C ALA A 174 -9.65 -2.29 10.17
N PHE A 175 -8.51 -2.78 9.70
CA PHE A 175 -7.21 -2.15 9.85
C PHE A 175 -6.46 -2.22 8.52
N GLN A 176 -5.89 -1.10 8.07
CA GLN A 176 -5.11 -1.01 6.84
C GLN A 176 -3.70 -0.49 7.16
N TYR A 177 -2.69 -1.07 6.53
CA TYR A 177 -1.32 -0.58 6.61
C TYR A 177 -0.58 -0.79 5.29
N SER A 178 0.42 0.06 5.05
CA SER A 178 1.39 -0.12 3.99
C SER A 178 2.77 -0.46 4.55
N SER A 179 3.52 -1.30 3.83
CA SER A 179 4.93 -1.61 4.11
C SER A 179 5.62 -1.94 2.78
N HIS A 180 6.93 -2.17 2.81
CA HIS A 180 7.72 -2.42 1.59
C HIS A 180 8.61 -3.66 1.73
N VAL A 181 9.06 -4.16 0.59
CA VAL A 181 10.00 -5.26 0.42
C VAL A 181 10.97 -4.93 -0.71
N SER A 182 12.19 -5.41 -0.62
CA SER A 182 13.18 -5.31 -1.69
C SER A 182 13.72 -6.69 -2.04
N LEU A 183 13.91 -6.98 -3.33
CA LEU A 183 14.52 -8.21 -3.80
C LEU A 183 15.73 -7.90 -4.68
N GLN A 184 16.74 -8.79 -4.66
CA GLN A 184 17.82 -8.83 -5.64
C GLN A 184 17.42 -9.67 -6.87
N ALA A 185 16.15 -9.58 -7.28
CA ALA A 185 15.58 -10.30 -8.41
C ALA A 185 14.41 -9.47 -8.99
N PRO A 186 14.17 -9.52 -10.31
CA PRO A 186 13.09 -8.77 -10.95
C PRO A 186 11.70 -9.28 -10.60
N SER A 187 11.60 -10.51 -10.08
CA SER A 187 10.34 -11.06 -9.60
C SER A 187 10.47 -11.99 -8.40
N GLY A 188 9.33 -12.24 -7.77
CA GLY A 188 9.20 -13.16 -6.65
C GLY A 188 7.75 -13.34 -6.20
N HIS A 189 7.57 -14.15 -5.17
CA HIS A 189 6.27 -14.39 -4.54
C HIS A 189 6.36 -14.17 -3.03
N MET A 190 5.31 -13.59 -2.46
CA MET A 190 5.17 -13.41 -1.04
C MET A 190 3.88 -14.05 -0.54
N TRP A 191 3.96 -14.69 0.61
CA TRP A 191 2.81 -15.24 1.33
C TRP A 191 3.14 -15.36 2.81
N GLY A 192 2.16 -15.67 3.63
CA GLY A 192 2.41 -15.75 5.06
C GLY A 192 1.18 -16.02 5.90
N THR A 193 1.35 -15.80 7.20
CA THR A 193 0.27 -15.88 8.18
C THR A 193 0.38 -14.72 9.17
N PHE A 194 -0.78 -14.27 9.66
CA PHE A 194 -0.90 -13.48 10.87
C PHE A 194 -1.39 -14.38 11.99
N ARG A 195 -0.69 -14.37 13.12
CA ARG A 195 -1.21 -15.00 14.33
C ARG A 195 -2.25 -14.08 14.96
N MET A 196 -3.47 -14.57 15.04
CA MET A 196 -4.61 -13.89 15.64
C MET A 196 -4.94 -14.48 17.00
N GLU A 197 -5.45 -13.66 17.90
CA GLU A 197 -5.90 -14.04 19.24
C GLU A 197 -7.28 -13.46 19.51
N ARG A 198 -8.22 -14.30 19.97
CA ARG A 198 -9.56 -13.88 20.42
C ARG A 198 -9.55 -13.52 21.90
N GLU A 199 -10.61 -12.85 22.35
CA GLU A 199 -10.79 -12.49 23.77
C GLU A 199 -10.84 -13.70 24.71
N ASP A 200 -11.25 -14.87 24.22
CA ASP A 200 -11.27 -16.14 24.96
C ASP A 200 -9.90 -16.82 25.04
N GLY A 201 -8.85 -16.21 24.46
CA GLY A 201 -7.50 -16.75 24.40
C GLY A 201 -7.26 -17.76 23.27
N TYR A 202 -8.27 -18.09 22.47
CA TYR A 202 -8.09 -18.94 21.29
C TYR A 202 -7.20 -18.23 20.26
N THR A 203 -6.16 -18.91 19.80
CA THR A 203 -5.25 -18.40 18.75
C THR A 203 -5.35 -19.21 17.48
N PHE A 204 -5.34 -18.53 16.33
CA PHE A 204 -5.35 -19.15 15.01
C PHE A 204 -4.46 -18.38 14.03
N ASP A 205 -4.05 -19.05 12.96
CA ASP A 205 -3.27 -18.45 11.88
C ASP A 205 -4.19 -18.00 10.76
N CYS A 206 -4.30 -16.68 10.57
CA CYS A 206 -5.00 -16.07 9.46
C CYS A 206 -4.07 -16.02 8.24
N ARG A 207 -4.48 -16.63 7.12
CA ARG A 207 -3.64 -16.72 5.92
C ARG A 207 -3.54 -15.39 5.19
N ILE A 208 -2.34 -15.09 4.74
CA ILE A 208 -2.08 -14.04 3.76
C ILE A 208 -1.99 -14.72 2.40
N PRO A 209 -2.88 -14.38 1.44
CA PRO A 209 -2.88 -15.03 0.14
C PRO A 209 -1.53 -14.83 -0.56
N PRO A 210 -1.03 -15.82 -1.31
CA PRO A 210 0.12 -15.62 -2.17
C PRO A 210 -0.13 -14.49 -3.18
N PHE A 211 0.84 -13.59 -3.31
CA PHE A 211 0.85 -12.54 -4.31
C PHE A 211 2.20 -12.44 -5.00
N SER A 212 2.17 -12.02 -6.27
CA SER A 212 3.36 -11.86 -7.08
C SER A 212 3.96 -10.46 -6.92
N LEU A 213 5.28 -10.41 -7.00
CA LEU A 213 6.08 -9.21 -7.10
C LEU A 213 6.67 -9.23 -8.49
N GLU A 214 6.11 -8.46 -9.42
CA GLU A 214 6.60 -8.37 -10.79
C GLU A 214 7.18 -6.98 -11.03
N SER A 215 8.38 -6.91 -11.60
CA SER A 215 8.91 -5.65 -12.13
C SER A 215 8.23 -5.35 -13.46
N LYS A 216 7.80 -4.10 -13.67
CA LYS A 216 7.42 -3.65 -15.01
C LYS A 216 8.69 -3.45 -15.85
N PRO A 217 8.71 -3.83 -17.14
CA PRO A 217 9.83 -3.49 -18.01
C PRO A 217 9.98 -1.96 -18.04
N ASP A 218 11.19 -1.46 -17.84
CA ASP A 218 11.48 -0.03 -17.99
C ASP A 218 11.35 0.31 -19.49
N GLU A 219 10.24 0.95 -19.89
CA GLU A 219 10.11 1.49 -21.25
C GLU A 219 11.10 2.64 -21.54
N ASP A 220 11.82 3.12 -20.51
CA ASP A 220 12.83 4.20 -20.59
C ASP A 220 14.28 3.72 -20.40
N ALA A 221 14.57 2.40 -20.42
CA ALA A 221 15.95 1.94 -20.42
C ALA A 221 16.64 2.38 -21.75
N PRO A 222 17.76 3.12 -21.72
CA PRO A 222 18.42 3.55 -22.94
C PRO A 222 18.84 2.31 -23.73
N VAL A 223 18.31 2.18 -24.95
CA VAL A 223 18.73 1.17 -25.91
C VAL A 223 20.22 1.37 -26.15
N ALA A 224 21.05 0.43 -25.67
CA ALA A 224 22.47 0.43 -25.96
C ALA A 224 22.65 0.46 -27.49
N PRO A 225 23.49 1.34 -28.05
CA PRO A 225 23.71 1.36 -29.48
C PRO A 225 24.28 0.01 -29.91
N THR A 226 23.54 -0.71 -30.76
CA THR A 226 24.05 -1.84 -31.52
C THR A 226 25.29 -1.39 -32.27
N ALA A 227 26.46 -1.91 -31.86
CA ALA A 227 27.69 -1.75 -32.62
C ALA A 227 27.52 -2.48 -33.96
N ALA A 228 27.68 -1.72 -35.05
CA ALA A 228 27.79 -2.21 -36.42
C ALA A 228 29.19 -2.75 -36.70
#